data_AF-A0A5P9HQI0-F1
#
_entry.id   AF-A0A5P9HQI0-F1
#
_cell.length_a   1.000
_cell.length_b   1.000
_cell.length_c   1.000
_cell.angle_alpha   90.00
_cell.angle_beta   90.00
_cell.angle_gamma   90.00
#
_symmetry.space_group_name_H-M   'P 1'
#
loop_
_entity.id
_entity.type
_entity.pdbx_description
1 polymer ?
#
loop_
_entity_poly.entity_id
_entity_poly.type
_entity_poly.pdbx_seq_one_letter_code
_entity_poly.pdbx_strand_id
1 'polypeptide(L)'
;MKVVENAIRTLAAAYSDRLNKQVLKRVEDMEWDDKSHYLIYQVLKVSLREGEMIDVYQNKGRFLYKYAGSFLEEAAILCFEYKFGEEALNRVKIPNTIGQKPKTFEIDCLVGDNAYEIKWRDATTDGDHITKEHTRMKVIKDAGYTPNRIMFYYPNRTQAIRIQQTLETLYLGAEGHYYYGDAAWQHIHEVTDVDLKGILMKIAEENMSR
;
A
#
# COMPACT_ATOMS: atom_id res chain seq x y z
N MET A 1 7.46 -22.53 5.84
CA MET A 1 6.76 -21.71 6.86
C MET A 1 7.73 -20.90 7.73
N LYS A 2 8.67 -21.52 8.49
CA LYS A 2 9.64 -20.74 9.31
C LYS A 2 10.53 -19.77 8.52
N VAL A 3 10.90 -20.11 7.28
CA VAL A 3 11.75 -19.27 6.42
C VAL A 3 11.04 -17.95 6.06
N VAL A 4 9.82 -18.02 5.51
CA VAL A 4 9.03 -16.83 5.15
C VAL A 4 8.64 -16.01 6.37
N GLU A 5 8.28 -16.64 7.49
CA GLU A 5 8.01 -15.93 8.74
C GLU A 5 9.25 -15.13 9.21
N ASN A 6 10.44 -15.73 9.20
CA ASN A 6 11.67 -15.02 9.56
C ASN A 6 12.02 -13.89 8.58
N ALA A 7 11.74 -14.07 7.28
CA ALA A 7 11.92 -13.02 6.28
C ALA A 7 10.98 -11.83 6.56
N ILE A 8 9.70 -12.08 6.84
CA ILE A 8 8.72 -11.04 7.20
C ILE A 8 9.12 -10.33 8.51
N ARG A 9 9.62 -11.07 9.51
CA ARG A 9 10.15 -10.48 10.76
C ARG A 9 11.32 -9.54 10.51
N THR A 10 12.26 -9.98 9.68
CA THR A 10 13.42 -9.17 9.28
C THR A 10 12.97 -7.93 8.51
N LEU A 11 12.01 -8.08 7.60
CA LEU A 11 11.39 -6.98 6.85
C LEU A 11 10.73 -5.97 7.79
N ALA A 12 9.94 -6.44 8.76
CA ALA A 12 9.25 -5.60 9.73
C ALA A 12 10.23 -4.77 10.58
N ALA A 13 11.32 -5.39 11.07
CA ALA A 13 12.37 -4.69 11.80
C ALA A 13 13.05 -3.61 10.93
N ALA A 14 13.41 -3.95 9.69
CA ALA A 14 14.02 -3.00 8.76
C ALA A 14 13.08 -1.83 8.41
N TYR A 15 11.78 -2.09 8.25
CA TYR A 15 10.78 -1.04 8.02
C TYR A 15 10.59 -0.13 9.25
N SER A 16 10.55 -0.71 10.45
CA SER A 16 10.48 0.04 11.72
C SER A 16 11.68 0.99 11.88
N ASP A 17 12.90 0.48 11.68
CA ASP A 17 14.12 1.27 11.79
C ASP A 17 14.16 2.41 10.78
N ARG A 18 13.78 2.13 9.52
CA ARG A 18 13.75 3.15 8.46
C ARG A 18 12.69 4.22 8.75
N LEU A 19 11.49 3.82 9.22
CA LEU A 19 10.44 4.75 9.62
C LEU A 19 10.93 5.67 10.74
N ASN A 20 11.51 5.10 11.79
CA ASN A 20 12.02 5.87 12.92
C ASN A 20 13.09 6.88 12.48
N LYS A 21 14.06 6.45 11.66
CA LYS A 21 15.10 7.33 11.11
C LYS A 21 14.53 8.49 10.29
N GLN A 22 13.56 8.23 9.40
CA GLN A 22 12.94 9.31 8.61
C GLN A 22 12.12 10.26 9.45
N VAL A 23 11.38 9.75 10.45
CA VAL A 23 10.59 10.58 11.36
C VAL A 23 11.49 11.48 12.20
N LEU A 24 12.53 10.93 12.84
CA LEU A 24 13.46 11.70 13.66
C LEU A 24 14.15 12.78 12.84
N LYS A 25 14.70 12.40 11.67
CA LYS A 25 15.33 13.35 10.75
C LYS A 25 14.38 14.48 10.36
N ARG A 26 13.14 14.16 9.96
CA ARG A 26 12.20 15.21 9.54
C ARG A 26 11.84 16.15 10.68
N VAL A 27 11.66 15.62 11.90
CA VAL A 27 11.37 16.45 13.07
C VAL A 27 12.53 17.39 13.39
N GLU A 28 13.78 16.93 13.26
CA GLU A 28 14.98 17.77 13.40
C GLU A 28 15.06 18.83 12.30
N ASP A 29 14.84 18.45 11.03
CA ASP A 29 14.83 19.40 9.91
C ASP A 29 13.78 20.52 10.11
N MET A 30 12.62 20.20 10.72
CA MET A 30 11.55 21.16 11.00
C MET A 30 11.92 22.26 12.00
N GLU A 31 12.99 22.08 12.79
CA GLU A 31 13.48 23.14 13.69
C GLU A 31 14.06 24.32 12.90
N TRP A 32 14.53 24.06 11.68
CA TRP A 32 15.19 25.01 10.79
C TRP A 32 14.32 25.47 9.62
N ASP A 33 13.10 24.94 9.50
CA ASP A 33 12.14 25.32 8.45
C ASP A 33 11.64 26.77 8.65
N ASP A 34 11.34 27.44 7.53
CA ASP A 34 10.64 28.73 7.59
C ASP A 34 9.20 28.57 8.10
N LYS A 35 8.89 29.28 9.18
CA LYS A 35 7.59 29.27 9.88
C LYS A 35 6.69 30.45 9.51
N SER A 36 7.04 31.24 8.49
CA SER A 36 6.27 32.42 8.05
C SER A 36 4.77 32.10 7.79
N HIS A 37 4.48 30.90 7.29
CA HIS A 37 3.13 30.43 7.00
C HIS A 37 2.24 30.29 8.25
N TYR A 38 2.80 30.29 9.48
CA TYR A 38 2.03 30.23 10.72
C TYR A 38 1.16 31.46 10.97
N LEU A 39 1.41 32.56 10.27
CA LEU A 39 0.47 33.67 10.21
C LEU A 39 -0.92 33.20 9.78
N ILE A 40 -1.00 32.30 8.79
CA ILE A 40 -2.29 31.77 8.31
C ILE A 40 -2.96 30.92 9.38
N TYR A 41 -2.20 30.15 10.15
CA TYR A 41 -2.73 29.36 11.26
C TYR A 41 -3.35 30.29 12.32
N GLN A 42 -2.68 31.39 12.66
CA GLN A 42 -3.18 32.39 13.60
C GLN A 42 -4.42 33.13 13.09
N VAL A 43 -4.49 33.45 11.80
CA VAL A 43 -5.71 34.00 11.16
C VAL A 43 -6.90 33.05 11.34
N LEU A 44 -6.65 31.75 11.29
CA LEU A 44 -7.63 30.70 11.57
C LEU A 44 -7.83 30.40 13.06
N LYS A 45 -7.26 31.23 13.95
CA LYS A 45 -7.30 31.11 15.42
C LYS A 45 -6.58 29.88 15.98
N VAL A 46 -5.66 29.29 15.24
CA VAL A 46 -4.77 28.22 15.70
C VAL A 46 -3.53 28.85 16.33
N SER A 47 -3.20 28.45 17.55
CA SER A 47 -2.01 28.97 18.24
C SER A 47 -0.73 28.48 17.57
N LEU A 48 0.38 29.21 17.77
CA LEU A 48 1.70 28.80 17.27
C LEU A 48 2.05 27.36 17.67
N ARG A 49 1.90 27.06 18.96
CA ARG A 49 2.18 25.73 19.54
C ARG A 49 1.30 24.65 18.92
N GLU A 50 0.03 24.93 18.73
CA GLU A 50 -0.90 23.97 18.11
C GLU A 50 -0.54 23.72 16.65
N GLY A 51 -0.20 24.77 15.89
CA GLY A 51 0.27 24.67 14.51
C GLY A 51 1.53 23.81 14.37
N GLU A 52 2.54 24.04 15.23
CA GLU A 52 3.77 23.23 15.25
C GLU A 52 3.47 21.75 15.51
N MET A 53 2.60 21.46 16.48
CA MET A 53 2.21 20.08 16.79
C MET A 53 1.45 19.44 15.62
N ILE A 54 0.55 20.17 14.96
CA ILE A 54 -0.18 19.70 13.77
C ILE A 54 0.81 19.31 12.67
N ASP A 55 1.77 20.16 12.34
CA ASP A 55 2.76 19.88 11.31
C ASP A 55 3.60 18.64 11.65
N VAL A 56 4.03 18.52 12.92
CA VAL A 56 4.81 17.36 13.38
C VAL A 56 4.01 16.08 13.20
N TYR A 57 2.75 16.05 13.64
CA TYR A 57 1.91 14.87 13.51
C TYR A 57 1.51 14.58 12.07
N GLN A 58 1.32 15.60 11.24
CA GLN A 58 1.06 15.44 9.81
C GLN A 58 2.24 14.74 9.13
N ASN A 59 3.47 15.19 9.39
CA ASN A 59 4.69 14.57 8.84
C ASN A 59 4.86 13.12 9.35
N LYS A 60 4.68 12.89 10.66
CA LYS A 60 4.71 11.54 11.25
C LYS A 60 3.68 10.62 10.63
N GLY A 61 2.44 11.09 10.50
CA GLY A 61 1.34 10.35 9.89
C GLY A 61 1.61 10.01 8.42
N ARG A 62 2.13 10.96 7.64
CA ARG A 62 2.53 10.74 6.24
C ARG A 62 3.57 9.63 6.11
N PHE A 63 4.62 9.65 6.94
CA PHE A 63 5.63 8.59 6.91
C PHE A 63 5.04 7.25 7.34
N LEU A 64 4.29 7.22 8.44
CA LEU A 64 3.66 5.98 8.91
C LEU A 64 2.83 5.33 7.82
N TYR A 65 1.98 6.10 7.13
CA TYR A 65 1.12 5.58 6.06
C TYR A 65 1.91 5.07 4.86
N LYS A 66 2.96 5.80 4.46
CA LYS A 66 3.86 5.37 3.37
C LYS A 66 4.54 4.04 3.73
N TYR A 67 5.14 3.97 4.91
CA TYR A 67 5.91 2.81 5.35
C TYR A 67 5.02 1.60 5.63
N ALA A 68 3.82 1.79 6.19
CA ALA A 68 2.84 0.72 6.35
C ALA A 68 2.41 0.13 5.00
N GLY A 69 2.18 0.99 4.00
CA GLY A 69 1.83 0.56 2.65
C GLY A 69 2.92 -0.26 1.98
N SER A 70 4.14 0.28 1.92
CA SER A 70 5.26 -0.42 1.29
C SER A 70 5.66 -1.70 2.06
N PHE A 71 5.58 -1.70 3.39
CA PHE A 71 5.81 -2.90 4.19
C PHE A 71 4.84 -4.02 3.83
N LEU A 72 3.53 -3.74 3.81
CA LEU A 72 2.54 -4.79 3.60
C LEU A 72 2.52 -5.27 2.14
N GLU A 73 2.82 -4.40 1.17
CA GLU A 73 3.08 -4.77 -0.22
C GLU A 73 4.26 -5.78 -0.31
N GLU A 74 5.42 -5.43 0.25
CA GLU A 74 6.60 -6.31 0.23
C GLU A 74 6.39 -7.60 1.03
N ALA A 75 5.66 -7.55 2.15
CA ALA A 75 5.37 -8.76 2.94
C ALA A 75 4.44 -9.74 2.20
N ALA A 76 3.47 -9.22 1.44
CA ALA A 76 2.63 -10.06 0.58
C ALA A 76 3.42 -10.65 -0.59
N ILE A 77 4.29 -9.85 -1.22
CA ILE A 77 5.23 -10.31 -2.25
C ILE A 77 6.12 -11.46 -1.75
N LEU A 78 6.70 -11.33 -0.55
CA LEU A 78 7.50 -12.41 0.07
C LEU A 78 6.72 -13.73 0.20
N CYS A 79 5.38 -13.67 0.36
CA CYS A 79 4.55 -14.87 0.39
C CYS A 79 4.48 -15.54 -1.00
N PHE A 80 4.31 -14.75 -2.06
CA PHE A 80 4.35 -15.26 -3.44
C PHE A 80 5.72 -15.82 -3.80
N GLU A 81 6.80 -15.10 -3.50
CA GLU A 81 8.17 -15.57 -3.74
C GLU A 81 8.48 -16.87 -2.99
N TYR A 82 7.99 -17.00 -1.76
CA TYR A 82 8.15 -18.24 -1.00
C TYR A 82 7.46 -19.44 -1.66
N LYS A 83 6.29 -19.24 -2.27
CA LYS A 83 5.50 -20.30 -2.90
C LYS A 83 5.99 -20.64 -4.31
N PHE A 84 6.28 -19.63 -5.11
CA PHE A 84 6.51 -19.75 -6.55
C PHE A 84 7.96 -19.54 -6.97
N GLY A 85 8.85 -19.12 -6.04
CA GLY A 85 10.26 -18.92 -6.34
C GLY A 85 10.48 -17.91 -7.45
N GLU A 86 11.29 -18.27 -8.44
CA GLU A 86 11.63 -17.43 -9.60
C GLU A 86 10.43 -17.10 -10.50
N GLU A 87 9.30 -17.81 -10.37
CA GLU A 87 8.07 -17.53 -11.11
C GLU A 87 7.29 -16.32 -10.55
N ALA A 88 7.59 -15.88 -9.32
CA ALA A 88 7.03 -14.64 -8.76
C ALA A 88 7.92 -13.45 -9.13
N LEU A 89 7.45 -12.64 -10.08
CA LEU A 89 8.17 -11.48 -10.59
C LEU A 89 7.66 -10.19 -9.95
N ASN A 90 8.54 -9.45 -9.31
CA ASN A 90 8.17 -8.21 -8.62
C ASN A 90 8.33 -6.98 -9.49
N ARG A 91 7.43 -6.01 -9.33
CA ARG A 91 7.52 -4.67 -9.94
C ARG A 91 7.70 -4.73 -11.46
N VAL A 92 6.99 -5.65 -12.12
CA VAL A 92 7.04 -5.83 -13.58
C VAL A 92 6.45 -4.58 -14.25
N LYS A 93 7.18 -4.00 -15.21
CA LYS A 93 6.71 -2.81 -15.94
C LYS A 93 6.20 -3.19 -17.31
N ILE A 94 4.95 -2.85 -17.58
CA ILE A 94 4.32 -3.04 -18.89
C ILE A 94 4.13 -1.69 -19.60
N PRO A 95 4.33 -1.60 -20.92
CA PRO A 95 4.07 -0.38 -21.68
C PRO A 95 2.61 0.06 -21.56
N ASN A 96 2.36 1.36 -21.43
CA ASN A 96 1.01 1.91 -21.55
C ASN A 96 0.61 1.96 -23.03
N THR A 97 -0.29 1.07 -23.45
CA THR A 97 -0.78 0.96 -24.83
C THR A 97 -2.00 1.85 -25.12
N ILE A 98 -2.60 2.46 -24.09
CA ILE A 98 -3.87 3.19 -24.20
C ILE A 98 -3.66 4.72 -24.10
N GLY A 99 -2.70 5.16 -23.29
CA GLY A 99 -2.46 6.58 -23.03
C GLY A 99 -0.99 6.97 -23.14
N GLN A 100 -0.72 8.29 -23.09
CA GLN A 100 0.66 8.80 -23.16
C GLN A 100 1.36 8.89 -21.80
N LYS A 101 0.59 9.01 -20.71
CA LYS A 101 1.10 9.09 -19.33
C LYS A 101 0.25 8.26 -18.38
N PRO A 102 0.87 7.49 -17.45
CA PRO A 102 2.31 7.19 -17.40
C PRO A 102 2.78 6.38 -18.63
N LYS A 103 4.09 6.36 -18.90
CA LYS A 103 4.66 5.60 -20.05
C LYS A 103 4.55 4.08 -19.85
N THR A 104 4.62 3.64 -18.60
CA THR A 104 4.47 2.26 -18.20
C THR A 104 3.55 2.18 -16.99
N PHE A 105 2.92 1.02 -16.82
CA PHE A 105 2.29 0.63 -15.57
C PHE A 105 3.17 -0.40 -14.87
N GLU A 106 3.24 -0.32 -13.55
CA GLU A 106 3.90 -1.33 -12.70
C GLU A 106 2.85 -2.33 -12.23
N ILE A 107 3.19 -3.61 -12.27
CA ILE A 107 2.49 -4.72 -11.63
C ILE A 107 3.31 -5.05 -10.39
N ASP A 108 2.69 -5.00 -9.21
CA ASP A 108 3.42 -5.17 -7.94
C ASP A 108 4.03 -6.58 -7.84
N CYS A 109 3.24 -7.60 -8.21
CA CYS A 109 3.68 -8.99 -8.32
C CYS A 109 3.00 -9.69 -9.50
N LEU A 110 3.75 -10.41 -10.32
CA LEU A 110 3.25 -11.23 -11.43
C LEU A 110 3.60 -12.70 -11.17
N VAL A 111 2.59 -13.57 -11.16
CA VAL A 111 2.76 -15.03 -11.02
C VAL A 111 1.99 -15.71 -12.16
N GLY A 112 2.70 -16.31 -13.11
CA GLY A 112 2.09 -16.82 -14.33
C GLY A 112 1.38 -15.71 -15.10
N ASP A 113 0.07 -15.87 -15.31
CA ASP A 113 -0.79 -14.86 -15.92
C ASP A 113 -1.43 -13.90 -14.91
N ASN A 114 -1.26 -14.12 -13.60
CA ASN A 114 -1.91 -13.33 -12.56
C ASN A 114 -1.09 -12.08 -12.20
N ALA A 115 -1.59 -10.92 -12.60
CA ALA A 115 -1.00 -9.61 -12.30
C ALA A 115 -1.65 -9.00 -11.05
N TYR A 116 -0.92 -8.97 -9.94
CA TYR A 116 -1.39 -8.47 -8.66
C TYR A 116 -1.03 -6.99 -8.45
N GLU A 117 -2.05 -6.17 -8.13
CA GLU A 117 -1.90 -4.85 -7.51
C GLU A 117 -2.25 -5.00 -6.01
N ILE A 118 -1.30 -4.67 -5.15
CA ILE A 118 -1.40 -4.90 -3.70
C ILE A 118 -1.57 -3.56 -2.99
N LYS A 119 -2.56 -3.49 -2.10
CA LYS A 119 -2.88 -2.30 -1.31
C LYS A 119 -3.07 -2.67 0.14
N TRP A 120 -2.35 -2.00 1.03
CA TRP A 120 -2.63 -2.13 2.46
C TRP A 120 -4.01 -1.59 2.81
N ARG A 121 -4.35 -0.42 2.29
CA ARG A 121 -5.66 0.22 2.34
C ARG A 121 -5.73 1.18 1.16
N ASP A 122 -6.93 1.50 0.67
CA ASP A 122 -7.03 2.62 -0.25
C ASP A 122 -7.00 3.96 0.50
N ALA A 123 -6.23 4.91 -0.04
CA ALA A 123 -6.36 6.30 0.36
C ALA A 123 -7.65 6.82 -0.30
N THR A 124 -8.37 7.73 0.35
CA THR A 124 -9.58 8.32 -0.24
C THR A 124 -9.23 8.92 -1.60
N THR A 125 -9.69 8.29 -2.68
CA THR A 125 -9.33 8.64 -4.05
C THR A 125 -10.26 9.74 -4.57
N ASP A 126 -9.71 10.69 -5.31
CA ASP A 126 -10.48 11.56 -6.20
C ASP A 126 -10.78 10.81 -7.53
N GLY A 127 -11.51 11.44 -8.45
CA GLY A 127 -11.90 10.81 -9.72
C GLY A 127 -10.73 10.49 -10.67
N ASP A 128 -9.57 11.13 -10.49
CA ASP A 128 -8.39 10.91 -11.35
C ASP A 128 -7.80 9.51 -11.11
N HIS A 129 -7.79 9.07 -9.84
CA HIS A 129 -7.31 7.75 -9.47
C HIS A 129 -8.13 6.60 -10.09
N ILE A 130 -9.45 6.74 -10.23
CA ILE A 130 -10.30 5.70 -10.85
C ILE A 130 -9.96 5.55 -12.33
N THR A 131 -9.80 6.68 -13.02
CA THR A 131 -9.50 6.68 -14.46
C THR A 131 -8.13 6.05 -14.74
N LYS A 132 -7.13 6.37 -13.91
CA LYS A 132 -5.81 5.74 -13.97
C LYS A 132 -5.90 4.24 -13.75
N GLU A 133 -6.66 3.79 -12.75
CA GLU A 133 -6.77 2.36 -12.45
C GLU A 133 -7.50 1.58 -13.54
N HIS A 134 -8.58 2.16 -14.07
CA HIS A 134 -9.28 1.60 -15.22
C HIS A 134 -8.35 1.44 -16.44
N THR A 135 -7.48 2.42 -16.68
CA THR A 135 -6.50 2.37 -17.78
C THR A 135 -5.46 1.28 -17.52
N ARG A 136 -4.90 1.21 -16.30
CA ARG A 136 -3.95 0.17 -15.89
C ARG A 136 -4.53 -1.22 -16.13
N MET A 137 -5.74 -1.46 -15.63
CA MET A 137 -6.43 -2.76 -15.73
C MET A 137 -6.62 -3.19 -17.19
N LYS A 138 -7.03 -2.28 -18.07
CA LYS A 138 -7.14 -2.60 -19.50
C LYS A 138 -5.78 -2.91 -20.14
N VAL A 139 -4.74 -2.14 -19.84
CA VAL A 139 -3.39 -2.41 -20.34
C VAL A 139 -2.88 -3.77 -19.86
N ILE A 140 -3.14 -4.14 -18.60
CA ILE A 140 -2.80 -5.46 -18.04
C ILE A 140 -3.54 -6.57 -18.83
N LYS A 141 -4.84 -6.41 -19.04
CA LYS A 141 -5.65 -7.37 -19.80
C LYS A 141 -5.19 -7.51 -21.25
N ASP A 142 -4.94 -6.39 -21.92
CA ASP A 142 -4.46 -6.36 -23.31
C ASP A 142 -3.06 -7.00 -23.46
N ALA A 143 -2.25 -6.98 -22.39
CA ALA A 143 -0.98 -7.69 -22.32
C ALA A 143 -1.13 -9.20 -22.07
N GLY A 144 -2.35 -9.72 -21.94
CA GLY A 144 -2.64 -11.14 -21.74
C GLY A 144 -2.61 -11.59 -20.28
N TYR A 145 -2.66 -10.66 -19.32
CA TYR A 145 -2.65 -10.97 -17.89
C TYR A 145 -4.04 -10.81 -17.26
N THR A 146 -4.29 -11.59 -16.21
CA THR A 146 -5.48 -11.50 -15.36
C THR A 146 -5.23 -10.46 -14.26
N PRO A 147 -5.96 -9.32 -14.25
CA PRO A 147 -5.77 -8.30 -13.22
C PRO A 147 -6.39 -8.76 -11.89
N ASN A 148 -5.59 -8.78 -10.84
CA ASN A 148 -6.00 -9.13 -9.49
C ASN A 148 -5.68 -7.98 -8.54
N ARG A 149 -6.66 -7.50 -7.78
CA ARG A 149 -6.45 -6.47 -6.76
C ARG A 149 -6.63 -7.04 -5.37
N ILE A 150 -5.65 -6.81 -4.51
CA ILE A 150 -5.65 -7.26 -3.12
C ILE A 150 -5.65 -6.01 -2.22
N MET A 151 -6.69 -5.82 -1.41
CA MET A 151 -6.79 -4.71 -0.47
C MET A 151 -7.05 -5.18 0.97
N PHE A 152 -6.04 -5.15 1.81
CA PHE A 152 -6.11 -5.76 3.15
C PHE A 152 -7.08 -5.06 4.12
N TYR A 153 -7.19 -3.73 4.06
CA TYR A 153 -8.07 -2.95 4.93
C TYR A 153 -9.05 -2.10 4.11
N TYR A 154 -10.34 -2.38 4.26
CA TYR A 154 -11.42 -1.67 3.57
C TYR A 154 -11.63 -0.25 4.15
N PRO A 155 -11.96 0.76 3.32
CA PRO A 155 -12.21 2.10 3.85
C PRO A 155 -13.55 2.19 4.59
N ASN A 156 -13.61 3.09 5.58
CA ASN A 156 -14.83 3.32 6.38
C ASN A 156 -15.73 4.45 5.85
N ARG A 157 -15.18 5.39 5.06
CA ARG A 157 -15.95 6.56 4.60
C ARG A 157 -16.82 6.20 3.42
N THR A 158 -18.10 6.56 3.44
CA THR A 158 -19.08 6.28 2.38
C THR A 158 -18.58 6.62 0.97
N GLN A 159 -17.92 7.77 0.80
CA GLN A 159 -17.37 8.16 -0.50
C GLN A 159 -16.30 7.17 -0.98
N ALA A 160 -15.36 6.79 -0.10
CA ALA A 160 -14.31 5.84 -0.44
C ALA A 160 -14.88 4.45 -0.73
N ILE A 161 -15.88 4.01 0.04
CA ILE A 161 -16.60 2.74 -0.19
C ILE A 161 -17.19 2.71 -1.60
N ARG A 162 -17.90 3.76 -2.01
CA ARG A 162 -18.48 3.85 -3.37
C ARG A 162 -17.41 3.73 -4.45
N ILE A 163 -16.24 4.33 -4.24
CA ILE A 163 -15.13 4.22 -5.19
C ILE A 163 -14.60 2.78 -5.26
N GLN A 164 -14.44 2.11 -4.12
CA GLN A 164 -14.01 0.71 -4.11
C GLN A 164 -15.01 -0.21 -4.81
N GLN A 165 -16.31 0.02 -4.64
CA GLN A 165 -17.37 -0.74 -5.34
C GLN A 165 -17.31 -0.53 -6.86
N THR A 166 -17.03 0.70 -7.31
CA THR A 166 -16.79 0.97 -8.73
C THR A 166 -15.57 0.22 -9.23
N LEU A 167 -14.45 0.26 -8.50
CA LEU A 167 -13.23 -0.46 -8.86
C LEU A 167 -13.46 -1.98 -8.92
N GLU A 168 -14.16 -2.54 -7.94
CA GLU A 168 -14.53 -3.96 -7.93
C GLU A 168 -15.31 -4.35 -9.19
N THR A 169 -16.31 -3.55 -9.57
CA THR A 169 -17.08 -3.78 -10.80
C THR A 169 -16.19 -3.70 -12.05
N LEU A 170 -15.21 -2.79 -12.08
CA LEU A 170 -14.27 -2.69 -13.19
C LEU A 170 -13.40 -3.94 -13.32
N TYR A 171 -12.82 -4.41 -12.21
CA TYR A 171 -11.99 -5.62 -12.19
C TYR A 171 -12.78 -6.84 -12.65
N LEU A 172 -13.99 -7.04 -12.13
CA LEU A 172 -14.88 -8.14 -12.54
C LEU A 172 -15.24 -8.04 -14.03
N GLY A 173 -15.56 -6.84 -14.52
CA GLY A 173 -15.83 -6.60 -15.95
C GLY A 173 -14.62 -6.84 -16.87
N ALA A 174 -13.41 -6.84 -16.31
CA ALA A 174 -12.18 -7.18 -17.02
C ALA A 174 -11.83 -8.68 -16.94
N GLU A 175 -12.71 -9.52 -16.41
CA GLU A 175 -12.41 -10.94 -16.09
C GLU A 175 -11.28 -11.09 -15.06
N GLY A 176 -11.07 -10.05 -14.24
CA GLY A 176 -10.15 -10.04 -13.12
C GLY A 176 -10.86 -10.24 -11.77
N HIS A 177 -10.09 -10.11 -10.70
CA HIS A 177 -10.59 -10.32 -9.33
C HIS A 177 -10.26 -9.15 -8.42
N TYR A 178 -11.13 -8.95 -7.42
CA TYR A 178 -10.99 -7.91 -6.43
C TYR A 178 -11.22 -8.50 -5.03
N TYR A 179 -10.14 -8.63 -4.26
CA TYR A 179 -10.17 -9.17 -2.90
C TYR A 179 -9.97 -8.04 -1.90
N TYR A 180 -10.80 -7.99 -0.86
CA TYR A 180 -10.62 -7.02 0.21
C TYR A 180 -10.95 -7.56 1.60
N GLY A 181 -10.40 -6.91 2.63
CA GLY A 181 -10.64 -7.30 4.01
C GLY A 181 -10.19 -8.73 4.27
N ASP A 182 -11.02 -9.53 4.92
CA ASP A 182 -10.72 -10.94 5.20
C ASP A 182 -10.53 -11.78 3.93
N ALA A 183 -11.20 -11.45 2.81
CA ALA A 183 -10.98 -12.14 1.55
C ALA A 183 -9.58 -11.90 0.97
N ALA A 184 -8.99 -10.72 1.19
CA ALA A 184 -7.62 -10.43 0.78
C ALA A 184 -6.60 -11.28 1.56
N TRP A 185 -6.78 -11.39 2.88
CA TRP A 185 -5.93 -12.24 3.73
C TRP A 185 -6.06 -13.71 3.36
N GLN A 186 -7.29 -14.17 3.17
CA GLN A 186 -7.59 -15.55 2.79
C GLN A 186 -7.00 -15.89 1.41
N HIS A 187 -7.09 -14.98 0.45
CA HIS A 187 -6.53 -15.19 -0.88
C HIS A 187 -5.01 -15.38 -0.85
N ILE A 188 -4.27 -14.57 -0.07
CA ILE A 188 -2.82 -14.80 0.14
C ILE A 188 -2.58 -16.21 0.69
N HIS A 189 -3.32 -16.59 1.73
CA HIS A 189 -3.16 -17.90 2.34
C HIS A 189 -3.47 -19.05 1.37
N GLU A 190 -4.55 -18.98 0.60
CA GLU A 190 -4.96 -20.01 -0.36
C GLU A 190 -3.97 -20.14 -1.53
N VAL A 191 -3.42 -19.02 -2.01
CA VAL A 191 -2.51 -19.03 -3.16
C VAL A 191 -1.09 -19.41 -2.75
N THR A 192 -0.64 -19.01 -1.56
CA THR A 192 0.77 -19.15 -1.15
C THR A 192 1.02 -20.16 -0.02
N ASP A 193 -0.03 -20.72 0.60
CA ASP A 193 0.05 -21.51 1.85
C ASP A 193 0.71 -20.75 3.03
N VAL A 194 0.61 -19.40 3.04
CA VAL A 194 1.20 -18.55 4.10
C VAL A 194 0.13 -17.75 4.82
N ASP A 195 -0.03 -18.00 6.12
CA ASP A 195 -0.86 -17.17 7.00
C ASP A 195 -0.15 -15.85 7.35
N LEU A 196 -0.16 -14.92 6.39
CA LEU A 196 0.45 -13.60 6.56
C LEU A 196 -0.17 -12.84 7.74
N LYS A 197 -1.51 -12.89 7.90
CA LYS A 197 -2.23 -12.18 8.96
C LYS A 197 -1.76 -12.67 10.35
N GLY A 198 -1.70 -13.99 10.54
CA GLY A 198 -1.23 -14.60 11.79
C GLY A 198 0.23 -14.30 12.09
N ILE A 199 1.11 -14.27 11.08
CA ILE A 199 2.51 -13.85 11.25
C ILE A 199 2.59 -12.40 11.75
N LEU A 200 1.84 -11.49 11.13
CA LEU A 200 1.81 -10.08 11.51
C LEU A 200 1.26 -9.88 12.93
N MET A 201 0.23 -10.64 13.31
CA MET A 201 -0.33 -10.61 14.68
C MET A 201 0.71 -11.03 15.72
N LYS A 202 1.45 -12.12 15.48
CA LYS A 202 2.53 -12.57 16.37
C LYS A 202 3.61 -11.50 16.54
N ILE A 203 4.06 -10.90 15.44
CA ILE A 203 5.05 -9.82 15.47
C ILE A 203 4.53 -8.63 16.29
N ALA A 204 3.26 -8.26 16.11
CA ALA A 204 2.64 -7.17 16.85
C ALA A 204 2.57 -7.46 18.36
N GLU A 205 2.12 -8.65 18.74
CA GLU A 205 2.06 -9.08 20.14
C GLU A 205 3.44 -9.06 20.82
N GLU A 206 4.46 -9.59 20.14
CA GLU A 206 5.84 -9.58 20.63
C GLU A 206 6.41 -8.16 20.80
N ASN A 207 6.07 -7.24 19.90
CA ASN A 207 6.51 -5.85 19.98
C ASN A 207 5.82 -5.07 21.10
N MET A 208 4.57 -5.41 21.43
CA MET A 208 3.80 -4.77 22.50
C MET A 208 4.07 -5.35 23.90
N SER A 209 4.66 -6.55 23.95
CA SER A 209 5.03 -7.23 25.21
C SER A 209 6.43 -6.86 25.72
N ARG A 210 7.15 -6.01 24.99
CA ARG A 210 8.48 -5.47 25.34
C ARG A 210 8.36 -4.09 25.95
#